data_AF-A0A495A828-F1
#
_entry.id   AF-A0A495A828-F1
#
_cell.length_a   1.000
_cell.length_b   1.000
_cell.length_c   1.000
_cell.angle_alpha   90.00
_cell.angle_beta   90.00
_cell.angle_gamma   90.00
#
_symmetry.space_group_name_H-M   'P 1'
#
loop_
_entity.id
_entity.type
_entity.pdbx_description
1 polymer ?
#
loop_
_entity_poly.entity_id
_entity_poly.type
_entity_poly.pdbx_seq_one_letter_code
_entity_poly.pdbx_strand_id
1 'polypeptide(L)'
;MSSAATSAPPTAASRRPARDARRPLSVVPRRVPRRSRVSTVVMCALALAAALVGILLLNIQITQGQYQLTDLTGQERALSQENEALTQDIEANSAPQNLAARANDLGMVPAKDVGSIDLRTGAVTAPSSAAEKSDPQNILVPPAEMKGSDAAEANRRAAEERAEKRAKEEADRKTAQREAAQKAEESRDLNGGSIPAPSQRAPGH
;
A
#
# COMPACT_ATOMS: atom_id res chain seq x y z
N MET A 1 -59.58 -115.97 44.22
CA MET A 1 -59.51 -115.38 45.57
C MET A 1 -58.60 -114.17 45.44
N SER A 2 -59.19 -112.98 45.28
CA SER A 2 -59.37 -111.97 46.35
C SER A 2 -58.06 -111.20 46.59
N SER A 3 -57.90 -109.98 46.05
CA SER A 3 -58.22 -108.69 46.71
C SER A 3 -57.18 -108.28 47.78
N ALA A 4 -56.86 -107.01 48.10
CA ALA A 4 -57.07 -105.66 47.55
C ALA A 4 -56.30 -104.68 48.48
N ALA A 5 -55.86 -103.45 48.16
CA ALA A 5 -55.73 -102.65 46.93
C ALA A 5 -54.67 -101.53 47.18
N THR A 6 -54.30 -100.72 46.17
CA THR A 6 -53.35 -99.59 46.30
C THR A 6 -53.92 -98.29 45.72
N SER A 7 -53.93 -97.22 46.52
CA SER A 7 -54.13 -95.81 46.14
C SER A 7 -53.60 -94.93 47.30
N ALA A 8 -52.48 -94.20 47.18
CA ALA A 8 -52.27 -92.90 46.49
C ALA A 8 -52.90 -91.69 47.23
N PRO A 9 -52.38 -90.45 47.06
CA PRO A 9 -50.99 -89.98 47.08
C PRO A 9 -50.83 -88.80 48.11
N PRO A 10 -49.72 -88.01 48.06
CA PRO A 10 -49.94 -86.62 47.63
C PRO A 10 -48.85 -86.03 46.72
N THR A 11 -49.25 -84.94 46.06
CA THR A 11 -48.52 -84.17 45.04
C THR A 11 -47.38 -83.31 45.59
N ALA A 12 -46.23 -83.28 44.91
CA ALA A 12 -45.23 -82.23 45.02
C ALA A 12 -45.09 -81.47 43.68
N ALA A 13 -45.12 -80.13 43.73
CA ALA A 13 -45.29 -79.30 42.55
C ALA A 13 -44.05 -79.24 41.64
N SER A 14 -44.29 -79.17 40.32
CA SER A 14 -43.25 -79.04 39.29
C SER A 14 -42.51 -77.70 39.40
N ARG A 15 -41.26 -77.74 39.89
CA ARG A 15 -40.37 -76.57 39.92
C ARG A 15 -39.79 -76.32 38.53
N ARG A 16 -40.52 -75.59 37.67
CA ARG A 16 -39.99 -75.06 36.42
C ARG A 16 -38.74 -74.21 36.70
N PRO A 17 -37.60 -74.41 36.00
CA PRO A 17 -36.53 -73.44 36.03
C PRO A 17 -37.03 -72.14 35.38
N ALA A 18 -36.85 -71.02 36.08
CA ALA A 18 -37.17 -69.71 35.54
C ALA A 18 -36.30 -69.49 34.29
N ARG A 19 -36.93 -69.24 33.13
CA ARG A 19 -36.20 -68.84 31.93
C ARG A 19 -35.53 -67.51 32.21
N ASP A 20 -34.23 -67.43 31.97
CA ASP A 20 -33.45 -66.23 32.19
C ASP A 20 -34.07 -65.06 31.40
N ALA A 21 -34.62 -64.09 32.14
CA ALA A 21 -35.36 -62.99 31.55
C ALA A 21 -34.36 -62.05 30.88
N ARG A 22 -34.24 -62.15 29.55
CA ARG A 22 -33.40 -61.26 28.73
C ARG A 22 -33.75 -59.81 29.08
N ARG A 23 -32.86 -59.15 29.81
CA ARG A 23 -33.00 -57.74 30.19
C ARG A 23 -33.18 -56.92 28.92
N PRO A 24 -34.29 -56.18 28.74
CA PRO A 24 -34.44 -55.30 27.59
C PRO A 24 -33.36 -54.22 27.66
N LEU A 25 -32.53 -54.14 26.63
CA LEU A 25 -31.53 -53.09 26.48
C LEU A 25 -32.27 -51.76 26.30
N SER A 26 -32.40 -51.01 27.39
CA SER A 26 -32.97 -49.67 27.35
C SER A 26 -32.02 -48.75 26.58
N VAL A 27 -32.50 -48.21 25.46
CA VAL A 27 -31.76 -47.21 24.69
C VAL A 27 -31.77 -45.90 25.48
N VAL A 28 -30.73 -45.70 26.29
CA VAL A 28 -30.47 -44.40 26.93
C VAL A 28 -30.25 -43.40 25.80
N PRO A 29 -31.10 -42.36 25.64
CA PRO A 29 -30.88 -41.35 24.61
C PRO A 29 -29.58 -40.64 24.93
N ARG A 30 -28.54 -40.89 24.12
CA ARG A 30 -27.23 -40.25 24.20
C ARG A 30 -27.43 -38.75 24.00
N ARG A 31 -27.59 -38.02 25.11
CA ARG A 31 -27.67 -36.56 25.15
C ARG A 31 -26.34 -35.99 24.66
N VAL A 32 -26.17 -35.89 23.35
CA VAL A 32 -25.03 -35.23 22.73
C VAL A 32 -25.02 -33.79 23.27
N PRO A 33 -23.98 -33.35 23.98
CA PRO A 33 -23.96 -32.02 24.58
C PRO A 33 -23.84 -30.97 23.47
N ARG A 34 -24.97 -30.58 22.87
CA ARG A 34 -25.03 -29.50 21.87
C ARG A 34 -24.39 -28.22 22.40
N ARG A 35 -24.48 -27.97 23.72
CA ARG A 35 -23.90 -26.80 24.39
C ARG A 35 -22.37 -26.68 24.22
N SER A 36 -21.60 -27.78 24.23
CA SER A 36 -20.15 -27.67 23.99
C SER A 36 -19.86 -27.34 22.53
N ARG A 37 -20.49 -28.05 21.59
CA ARG A 37 -20.33 -27.81 20.15
C ARG A 37 -20.76 -26.40 19.74
N VAL A 38 -21.89 -25.90 20.25
CA VAL A 38 -22.35 -24.53 20.00
C VAL A 38 -21.36 -23.51 20.57
N SER A 39 -20.87 -23.70 21.80
CA SER A 39 -19.85 -22.80 22.38
C SER A 39 -18.55 -22.78 21.55
N THR A 40 -18.07 -23.94 21.10
CA THR A 40 -16.87 -24.03 20.25
C THR A 40 -17.10 -23.36 18.88
N VAL A 41 -18.26 -23.57 18.25
CA VAL A 41 -18.59 -22.94 16.96
C VAL A 41 -18.75 -21.43 17.09
N VAL A 42 -19.37 -20.93 18.17
CA VAL A 42 -19.49 -19.48 18.43
C VAL A 42 -18.12 -18.85 18.69
N MET A 43 -17.26 -19.49 19.48
CA MET A 43 -15.87 -19.03 19.68
C MET A 43 -15.06 -19.04 18.38
N CYS A 44 -15.23 -20.07 17.53
CA CYS A 44 -14.57 -20.14 16.23
C CYS A 44 -15.07 -19.04 15.28
N ALA A 45 -16.39 -18.77 15.25
CA ALA A 45 -16.97 -17.68 14.46
C ALA A 45 -16.49 -16.29 14.93
N LEU A 46 -16.41 -16.07 16.25
CA LEU A 46 -15.85 -14.85 16.84
C LEU A 46 -14.36 -14.69 16.49
N ALA A 47 -13.56 -15.76 16.59
CA ALA A 47 -12.15 -15.74 16.22
C ALA A 47 -11.94 -15.45 14.72
N LEU A 48 -12.77 -16.03 13.84
CA LEU A 48 -12.75 -15.74 12.40
C LEU A 48 -13.17 -14.29 12.11
N ALA A 49 -14.21 -13.77 12.76
CA ALA A 49 -14.62 -12.38 12.61
C ALA A 49 -13.52 -11.41 13.08
N ALA A 50 -12.90 -11.67 14.23
CA ALA A 50 -11.77 -10.90 14.74
C ALA A 50 -10.55 -10.98 13.81
N ALA A 51 -10.25 -12.15 13.24
CA ALA A 51 -9.17 -12.31 12.25
C ALA A 51 -9.47 -11.53 10.96
N LEU A 52 -10.70 -11.57 10.45
CA LEU A 52 -11.09 -10.80 9.26
C LEU A 52 -11.01 -9.29 9.50
N VAL A 53 -11.45 -8.80 10.66
CA VAL A 53 -11.30 -7.40 11.06
C VAL A 53 -9.82 -7.04 11.23
N GLY A 54 -9.00 -7.91 11.83
CA GLY A 54 -7.56 -7.71 11.95
C GLY A 54 -6.84 -7.65 10.60
N ILE A 55 -7.19 -8.53 9.66
CA ILE A 55 -6.67 -8.53 8.28
C ILE A 55 -7.14 -7.28 7.53
N LEU A 56 -8.38 -6.84 7.72
CA LEU A 56 -8.91 -5.61 7.11
C LEU A 56 -8.20 -4.36 7.67
N LEU A 57 -8.01 -4.27 8.99
CA LEU A 57 -7.25 -3.19 9.62
C LEU A 57 -5.78 -3.19 9.16
N LEU A 58 -5.15 -4.37 9.09
CA LEU A 58 -3.79 -4.51 8.56
C LEU A 58 -3.72 -4.09 7.09
N ASN A 59 -4.72 -4.42 6.27
CA ASN A 59 -4.82 -3.99 4.87
C ASN A 59 -5.03 -2.46 4.77
N ILE A 60 -5.85 -1.86 5.64
CA ILE A 60 -6.01 -0.39 5.72
C ILE A 60 -4.68 0.28 6.09
N GLN A 61 -3.93 -0.28 7.06
CA GLN A 61 -2.60 0.22 7.42
C GLN A 61 -1.58 0.05 6.28
N ILE A 62 -1.61 -1.08 5.54
CA ILE A 62 -0.76 -1.31 4.36
C ILE A 62 -1.15 -0.37 3.21
N THR A 63 -2.43 -0.04 3.07
CA THR A 63 -2.94 0.94 2.08
C THR A 63 -2.53 2.37 2.43
N GLN A 64 -2.24 2.67 3.71
CA GLN A 64 -1.57 3.90 4.16
C GLN A 64 -0.03 3.78 4.19
N GLY A 65 0.51 2.57 4.00
CA GLY A 65 1.94 2.22 4.14
C GLY A 65 2.86 2.70 3.02
N GLN A 66 2.41 3.63 2.17
CA GLN A 66 3.17 4.25 1.09
C GLN A 66 3.43 5.75 1.34
N TYR A 67 3.41 6.20 2.61
CA TYR A 67 3.59 7.61 3.01
C TYR A 67 4.65 7.86 4.10
N GLN A 68 5.54 6.91 4.40
CA GLN A 68 6.68 7.17 5.31
C GLN A 68 8.03 6.75 4.71
N LEU A 69 8.11 5.61 4.03
CA LEU A 69 9.29 5.28 3.23
C LEU A 69 9.43 6.25 2.04
N THR A 70 8.29 6.64 1.45
CA THR A 70 8.19 7.57 0.32
C THR A 70 8.49 9.02 0.71
N ASP A 71 8.22 9.43 1.96
CA ASP A 71 8.54 10.77 2.45
C ASP A 71 10.03 10.93 2.80
N LEU A 72 10.68 9.89 3.31
CA LEU A 72 12.14 9.91 3.52
C LEU A 72 12.90 9.85 2.20
N THR A 73 12.58 8.91 1.30
CA THR A 73 13.19 8.89 -0.04
C THR A 73 12.76 10.09 -0.89
N GLY A 74 11.61 10.71 -0.59
CA GLY A 74 11.15 11.97 -1.18
C GLY A 74 12.04 13.15 -0.76
N GLN A 75 12.32 13.28 0.54
CA GLN A 75 13.24 14.29 1.08
C GLN A 75 14.68 14.10 0.58
N GLU A 76 15.21 12.88 0.56
CA GLU A 76 16.54 12.62 0.00
C GLU A 76 16.62 12.98 -1.50
N ARG A 77 15.59 12.65 -2.29
CA ARG A 77 15.55 13.05 -3.71
C ARG A 77 15.42 14.56 -3.89
N ALA A 78 14.61 15.24 -3.08
CA ALA A 78 14.46 16.69 -3.14
C ALA A 78 15.79 17.39 -2.83
N LEU A 79 16.46 16.99 -1.74
CA LEU A 79 17.77 17.52 -1.34
C LEU A 79 18.87 17.20 -2.38
N SER A 80 18.84 16.01 -2.99
CA SER A 80 19.77 15.66 -4.07
C SER A 80 19.55 16.51 -5.32
N GLN A 81 18.30 16.72 -5.74
CA GLN A 81 17.96 17.57 -6.89
C GLN A 81 18.33 19.04 -6.66
N GLU A 82 18.15 19.54 -5.44
CA GLU A 82 18.56 20.88 -5.04
C GLU A 82 20.08 21.04 -5.05
N ASN A 83 20.83 20.09 -4.50
CA ASN A 83 22.30 20.10 -4.58
C ASN A 83 22.84 20.01 -6.02
N GLU A 84 22.21 19.19 -6.88
CA GLU A 84 22.58 19.08 -8.30
C GLU A 84 22.32 20.40 -9.04
N ALA A 85 21.17 21.03 -8.79
CA ALA A 85 20.82 22.35 -9.34
C ALA A 85 21.78 23.47 -8.87
N LEU A 86 22.12 23.50 -7.58
CA LEU A 86 23.11 24.44 -7.03
C LEU A 86 24.53 24.16 -7.57
N THR A 87 24.89 22.90 -7.80
CA THR A 87 26.18 22.56 -8.42
C THR A 87 26.24 23.05 -9.86
N GLN A 88 25.17 22.87 -10.65
CA GLN A 88 25.06 23.42 -12.00
C GLN A 88 25.12 24.96 -12.00
N ASP A 89 24.49 25.63 -11.03
CA ASP A 89 24.60 27.08 -10.87
C ASP A 89 26.04 27.52 -10.55
N ILE A 90 26.78 26.77 -9.72
CA ILE A 90 28.20 27.03 -9.43
C ILE A 90 29.04 26.83 -10.69
N GLU A 91 28.86 25.72 -11.41
CA GLU A 91 29.58 25.46 -12.68
C GLU A 91 29.29 26.54 -13.73
N ALA A 92 28.04 26.96 -13.88
CA ALA A 92 27.65 28.05 -14.77
C ALA A 92 28.30 29.38 -14.34
N ASN A 93 28.29 29.73 -13.06
CA ASN A 93 28.91 30.98 -12.57
C ASN A 93 30.44 30.95 -12.62
N SER A 94 31.06 29.78 -12.41
CA SER A 94 32.51 29.56 -12.49
C SER A 94 33.01 29.32 -13.92
N ALA A 95 32.11 29.20 -14.90
CA ALA A 95 32.48 29.04 -16.31
C ALA A 95 33.42 30.18 -16.76
N PRO A 96 34.50 29.89 -17.50
CA PRO A 96 35.53 30.89 -17.84
C PRO A 96 34.95 32.08 -18.61
N GLN A 97 33.95 31.85 -19.44
CA GLN A 97 33.20 32.90 -20.17
C GLN A 97 32.40 33.83 -19.23
N ASN A 98 31.77 33.28 -18.18
CA ASN A 98 30.98 34.06 -17.21
C ASN A 98 31.90 34.87 -16.28
N LEU A 99 33.03 34.29 -15.88
CA LEU A 99 34.07 34.98 -15.13
C LEU A 99 34.72 36.08 -15.97
N ALA A 100 35.04 35.82 -17.24
CA ALA A 100 35.63 36.81 -18.14
C ALA A 100 34.68 37.99 -18.42
N ALA A 101 33.39 37.73 -18.64
CA ALA A 101 32.38 38.78 -18.81
C ALA A 101 32.29 39.68 -17.56
N ARG A 102 32.09 39.09 -16.37
CA ARG A 102 32.02 39.83 -15.10
C ARG A 102 33.33 40.58 -14.78
N ALA A 103 34.49 40.00 -15.12
CA ALA A 103 35.78 40.65 -14.97
C ALA A 103 35.89 41.89 -15.88
N ASN A 104 35.48 41.77 -17.14
CA ASN A 104 35.47 42.88 -18.10
C ASN A 104 34.48 43.99 -17.71
N ASP A 105 33.31 43.65 -17.16
CA ASP A 105 32.35 44.61 -16.60
C ASP A 105 32.94 45.40 -15.41
N LEU A 106 33.79 44.75 -14.60
CA LEU A 106 34.57 45.38 -13.53
C LEU A 106 35.83 46.11 -14.05
N GLY A 107 36.03 46.17 -15.38
CA GLY A 107 37.17 46.84 -16.02
C GLY A 107 38.49 46.06 -15.97
N MET A 108 38.48 44.81 -15.53
CA MET A 108 39.66 43.93 -15.56
C MET A 108 39.92 43.44 -16.99
N VAL A 109 41.19 43.40 -17.36
CA VAL A 109 41.67 43.04 -18.71
C VAL A 109 42.51 41.77 -18.61
N PRO A 110 42.37 40.79 -19.53
CA PRO A 110 43.20 39.59 -19.52
C PRO A 110 44.69 39.94 -19.71
N ALA A 111 45.53 39.47 -18.79
CA ALA A 111 46.97 39.64 -18.88
C ALA A 111 47.55 38.75 -19.99
N LYS A 112 48.27 39.36 -20.95
CA LYS A 112 48.98 38.62 -22.02
C LYS A 112 50.31 38.02 -21.55
N ASP A 113 51.01 38.73 -20.66
CA ASP A 113 52.25 38.30 -20.06
C ASP A 113 52.05 38.04 -18.56
N VAL A 114 52.52 36.89 -18.09
CA VAL A 114 52.52 36.52 -16.66
C VAL A 114 53.95 36.50 -16.11
N GLY A 115 54.16 37.22 -15.01
CA GLY A 115 55.42 37.13 -14.28
C GLY A 115 55.54 35.82 -13.52
N SER A 116 56.74 35.23 -13.51
CA SER A 116 57.02 33.95 -12.84
C SER A 116 58.12 34.09 -11.79
N ILE A 117 58.04 33.28 -10.73
CA ILE A 117 58.98 33.28 -9.61
C ILE A 117 59.63 31.90 -9.57
N ASP A 118 60.95 31.83 -9.78
CA ASP A 118 61.70 30.59 -9.63
C ASP A 118 62.00 30.36 -8.14
N LEU A 119 61.24 29.45 -7.52
CA LEU A 119 61.32 29.11 -6.10
C LEU A 119 62.68 28.56 -5.66
N ARG A 120 63.53 28.10 -6.58
CA ARG A 120 64.86 27.56 -6.26
C ARG A 120 65.95 28.63 -6.24
N THR A 121 65.80 29.68 -7.06
CA THR A 121 66.81 30.74 -7.19
C THR A 121 66.36 32.08 -6.57
N GLY A 122 65.08 32.22 -6.24
CA GLY A 122 64.47 33.47 -5.79
C GLY A 122 64.32 34.51 -6.91
N ALA A 123 64.61 34.15 -8.16
CA ALA A 123 64.52 35.07 -9.29
C ALA A 123 63.06 35.36 -9.64
N VAL A 124 62.71 36.65 -9.73
CA VAL A 124 61.38 37.13 -10.13
C VAL A 124 61.47 37.68 -11.55
N THR A 125 60.79 37.02 -12.49
CA THR A 125 60.61 37.52 -13.86
C THR A 125 59.36 38.39 -13.88
N ALA A 126 59.52 39.70 -14.11
CA ALA A 126 58.39 40.61 -14.29
C ALA A 126 57.70 40.37 -15.66
N PRO A 127 56.38 40.59 -15.79
CA PRO A 127 55.69 40.55 -17.08
C PRO A 127 56.24 41.63 -18.03
N SER A 128 56.29 41.34 -19.33
CA SER A 128 56.99 42.18 -20.31
C SER A 128 56.25 43.49 -20.66
N SER A 129 54.95 43.59 -20.37
CA SER A 129 54.16 44.81 -20.51
C SER A 129 52.97 44.83 -19.54
N ALA A 130 52.38 46.01 -19.34
CA ALA A 130 51.10 46.14 -18.66
C ALA A 130 49.96 45.58 -19.53
N ALA A 131 48.89 45.07 -18.90
CA ALA A 131 47.74 44.54 -19.62
C ALA A 131 46.97 45.67 -20.34
N GLU A 132 47.22 45.83 -21.64
CA GLU A 132 46.52 46.81 -22.48
C GLU A 132 45.08 46.38 -22.80
N LYS A 133 44.16 47.35 -22.75
CA LYS A 133 42.72 47.15 -22.99
C LYS A 133 42.43 46.83 -24.47
N SER A 134 42.62 45.57 -24.86
CA SER A 134 42.30 45.07 -26.20
C SER A 134 40.81 44.80 -26.39
N ASP A 135 40.33 44.97 -27.61
CA ASP A 135 38.91 44.86 -27.98
C ASP A 135 38.33 43.45 -27.68
N PRO A 136 37.28 43.30 -26.85
CA PRO A 136 36.79 42.00 -26.37
C PRO A 136 36.04 41.16 -27.43
N GLN A 137 35.91 41.66 -28.67
CA GLN A 137 35.01 41.17 -29.72
C GLN A 137 35.30 39.73 -30.23
N ASN A 138 36.45 39.12 -29.91
CA ASN A 138 36.87 37.84 -30.51
C ASN A 138 36.94 36.65 -29.53
N ILE A 139 36.52 36.81 -28.26
CA ILE A 139 36.59 35.73 -27.24
C ILE A 139 35.24 35.52 -26.53
N LEU A 140 34.33 36.49 -26.54
CA LEU A 140 33.00 36.34 -25.95
C LEU A 140 32.06 35.53 -26.87
N VAL A 141 32.12 34.20 -26.75
CA VAL A 141 30.91 33.39 -26.93
C VAL A 141 29.91 33.87 -25.87
N PRO A 142 28.64 34.17 -26.22
CA PRO A 142 27.67 34.62 -25.25
C PRO A 142 27.52 33.58 -24.12
N PRO A 143 27.55 34.01 -22.85
CA PRO A 143 27.54 33.10 -21.71
C PRO A 143 26.30 32.22 -21.72
N ALA A 144 26.48 30.91 -21.57
CA ALA A 144 25.37 29.98 -21.48
C ALA A 144 24.59 30.19 -20.17
N GLU A 145 23.43 30.84 -20.26
CA GLU A 145 22.50 31.06 -19.14
C GLU A 145 21.72 29.78 -18.78
N MET A 146 22.43 28.72 -18.43
CA MET A 146 21.83 27.53 -17.81
C MET A 146 21.98 27.61 -16.30
N LYS A 147 20.97 28.19 -15.64
CA LYS A 147 20.75 28.01 -14.20
C LYS A 147 20.03 26.69 -13.95
N GLY A 148 20.67 25.81 -13.19
CA GLY A 148 20.06 24.56 -12.72
C GLY A 148 18.90 24.82 -11.75
N SER A 149 19.00 25.89 -10.95
CA SER A 149 17.94 26.28 -10.01
C SER A 149 16.61 26.61 -10.69
N ASP A 150 16.64 27.44 -11.74
CA ASP A 150 15.44 27.81 -12.51
C ASP A 150 14.79 26.58 -13.20
N ALA A 151 15.61 25.65 -13.71
CA ALA A 151 15.14 24.39 -14.31
C ALA A 151 14.54 23.43 -13.26
N ALA A 152 15.13 23.35 -12.06
CA ALA A 152 14.61 22.57 -10.95
C ALA A 152 13.29 23.14 -10.40
N GLU A 153 13.14 24.46 -10.37
CA GLU A 153 11.88 25.11 -9.98
C GLU A 153 10.77 24.90 -11.03
N ALA A 154 11.10 25.00 -12.32
CA ALA A 154 10.17 24.67 -13.41
C ALA A 154 9.68 23.21 -13.33
N ASN A 155 10.59 22.26 -13.04
CA ASN A 155 10.23 20.85 -12.84
C ASN A 155 9.35 20.63 -11.60
N ARG A 156 9.58 21.34 -10.48
CA ARG A 156 8.70 21.31 -9.30
C ARG A 156 7.28 21.78 -9.63
N ARG A 157 7.15 22.97 -10.22
CA ARG A 157 5.84 23.54 -10.60
C ARG A 157 5.09 22.64 -11.59
N ALA A 158 5.79 22.03 -12.55
CA ALA A 158 5.20 21.07 -13.48
C ALA A 158 4.78 19.74 -12.82
N ALA A 159 5.46 19.31 -11.76
CA ALA A 159 5.07 18.13 -10.98
C ALA A 159 3.83 18.41 -10.11
N GLU A 160 3.76 19.58 -9.47
CA GLU A 160 2.61 20.06 -8.69
C GLU A 160 1.37 20.18 -9.57
N GLU A 161 1.46 20.83 -10.73
CA GLU A 161 0.33 20.97 -11.67
C GLU A 161 -0.18 19.60 -12.17
N ARG A 162 0.72 18.63 -12.37
CA ARG A 162 0.35 17.24 -12.74
C ARG A 162 -0.31 16.51 -11.58
N ALA A 163 0.12 16.74 -10.34
CA ALA A 163 -0.51 16.16 -9.15
C ALA A 163 -1.93 16.73 -8.94
N GLU A 164 -2.10 18.05 -9.08
CA GLU A 164 -3.42 18.69 -9.03
C GLU A 164 -4.38 18.17 -10.11
N LYS A 165 -3.91 18.05 -11.36
CA LYS A 165 -4.73 17.53 -12.46
C LYS A 165 -5.20 16.10 -12.19
N ARG A 166 -4.31 15.23 -11.70
CA ARG A 166 -4.66 13.85 -11.30
C ARG A 166 -5.64 13.81 -10.14
N ALA A 167 -5.47 14.67 -9.13
CA ALA A 167 -6.39 14.76 -8.00
C ALA A 167 -7.80 15.22 -8.44
N LYS A 168 -7.88 16.16 -9.39
CA LYS A 168 -9.15 16.60 -10.01
C LYS A 168 -9.79 15.47 -10.82
N GLU A 169 -9.05 14.81 -11.72
CA GLU A 169 -9.54 13.64 -12.48
C GLU A 169 -10.02 12.49 -11.59
N GLU A 170 -9.35 12.23 -10.46
CA GLU A 170 -9.77 11.18 -9.51
C GLU A 170 -11.02 11.59 -8.71
N ALA A 171 -11.15 12.88 -8.36
CA ALA A 171 -12.36 13.43 -7.74
C ALA A 171 -13.56 13.37 -8.70
N ASP A 172 -13.37 13.74 -9.97
CA ASP A 172 -14.40 13.68 -11.01
C ASP A 172 -14.84 12.24 -11.25
N ARG A 173 -13.90 11.28 -11.34
CA ARG A 173 -14.21 9.84 -11.41
C ARG A 173 -15.02 9.33 -10.22
N LYS A 174 -14.68 9.76 -8.99
CA LYS A 174 -15.41 9.37 -7.76
C LYS A 174 -16.82 9.97 -7.74
N THR A 175 -16.98 11.19 -8.24
CA THR A 175 -18.29 11.86 -8.36
C THR A 175 -19.15 11.14 -9.39
N ALA A 176 -18.63 10.87 -10.59
CA ALA A 176 -19.34 10.12 -11.63
C ALA A 176 -19.71 8.69 -11.20
N GLN A 177 -18.86 7.99 -10.42
CA GLN A 177 -19.22 6.69 -9.84
C GLN A 177 -20.34 6.77 -8.81
N ARG A 178 -20.39 7.83 -7.98
CA ARG A 178 -21.48 8.05 -7.01
C ARG A 178 -22.80 8.35 -7.71
N GLU A 179 -22.79 9.22 -8.72
CA GLU A 179 -23.97 9.51 -9.54
C GLU A 179 -24.48 8.27 -10.28
N ALA A 180 -23.57 7.47 -10.85
CA ALA A 180 -23.93 6.20 -11.49
C ALA A 180 -24.51 5.18 -10.49
N ALA A 181 -23.98 5.11 -9.26
CA ALA A 181 -24.51 4.25 -8.20
C ALA A 181 -25.91 4.71 -7.75
N GLN A 182 -26.10 6.01 -7.50
CA GLN A 182 -27.41 6.58 -7.14
C GLN A 182 -28.45 6.32 -8.23
N LYS A 183 -28.10 6.54 -9.50
CA LYS A 183 -29.00 6.27 -10.64
C LYS A 183 -29.29 4.77 -10.82
N ALA A 184 -28.35 3.90 -10.46
CA ALA A 184 -28.56 2.45 -10.41
C ALA A 184 -29.45 1.99 -9.23
N GLU A 185 -29.47 2.72 -8.11
CA GLU A 185 -30.39 2.47 -7.00
C GLU A 185 -31.79 3.02 -7.30
N GLU A 186 -31.91 4.25 -7.79
CA GLU A 186 -33.17 4.86 -8.22
C GLU A 186 -33.88 4.02 -9.30
N SER A 187 -33.13 3.52 -10.29
CA SER A 187 -33.68 2.60 -11.29
C SER A 187 -33.97 1.19 -10.78
N ARG A 188 -33.47 0.78 -9.60
CA ARG A 188 -33.89 -0.47 -8.93
C ARG A 188 -35.19 -0.26 -8.17
N ASP A 189 -35.34 0.85 -7.47
CA ASP A 189 -36.58 1.19 -6.75
C ASP A 189 -37.77 1.40 -7.70
N LEU A 190 -37.53 2.00 -8.88
CA LEU A 190 -38.54 2.12 -9.95
C LEU A 190 -38.89 0.78 -10.62
N ASN A 191 -38.01 -0.22 -10.55
CA ASN A 191 -38.22 -1.57 -11.10
C ASN A 191 -38.43 -2.60 -9.97
N GLY A 192 -39.29 -2.26 -9.00
CA GLY A 192 -39.75 -3.13 -7.92
C GLY A 192 -40.51 -4.37 -8.41
N GLY A 193 -39.78 -5.30 -9.04
CA GLY A 193 -40.30 -6.51 -9.64
C GLY A 193 -40.81 -7.47 -8.57
N SER A 194 -42.14 -7.57 -8.47
CA SER A 194 -42.82 -8.61 -7.71
C SER A 194 -42.47 -9.99 -8.29
N ILE A 195 -41.46 -10.66 -7.73
CA ILE A 195 -41.20 -12.07 -8.00
C ILE A 195 -42.35 -12.86 -7.35
N PRO A 196 -43.26 -13.49 -8.11
CA PRO A 196 -44.32 -14.28 -7.52
C PRO A 196 -43.71 -15.48 -6.78
N ALA A 197 -44.21 -15.77 -5.58
CA ALA A 197 -43.72 -16.90 -4.79
C ALA A 197 -43.88 -18.22 -5.58
N PRO A 198 -42.87 -19.11 -5.59
CA PRO A 198 -42.95 -20.35 -6.35
C PRO A 198 -44.10 -21.21 -5.84
N SER A 199 -45.03 -21.53 -6.74
CA SER A 199 -46.19 -22.36 -6.44
C SER A 199 -45.76 -23.79 -6.10
N GLN A 200 -45.84 -24.13 -4.80
CA GLN A 200 -45.51 -25.47 -4.35
C GLN A 200 -46.54 -26.47 -4.92
N ARG A 201 -46.07 -27.36 -5.80
CA ARG A 201 -46.86 -28.47 -6.32
C ARG A 201 -47.19 -29.42 -5.17
N ALA A 202 -48.45 -29.44 -4.73
CA ALA A 202 -48.95 -30.40 -3.76
C ALA A 202 -48.76 -31.84 -4.29
N PRO A 203 -48.45 -32.83 -3.42
CA PRO A 203 -48.34 -34.23 -3.82
C PRO A 203 -49.71 -34.75 -4.27
N GLY A 204 -49.74 -35.47 -5.39
CA GLY A 204 -50.97 -35.99 -5.99
C GLY A 204 -51.59 -37.14 -5.20
N HIS A 205 -52.91 -37.23 -5.30
CA HIS A 205 -53.70 -38.45 -5.09
C HIS A 205 -53.82 -39.23 -6.41
#